data_AF-A0A8D8GXZ3-F1
#
_entry.id   AF-A0A8D8GXZ3-F1
#
_cell.length_a   1.000
_cell.length_b   1.000
_cell.length_c   1.000
_cell.angle_alpha   90.00
_cell.angle_beta   90.00
_cell.angle_gamma   90.00
#
_symmetry.space_group_name_H-M   'P 1'
#
loop_
_entity.id
_entity.type
_entity.pdbx_description
1 polymer ?
#
loop_
_entity_poly.entity_id
_entity_poly.type
_entity_poly.pdbx_seq_one_letter_code
_entity_poly.pdbx_strand_id
1 'polypeptide(L)'
;SEVVAFHLGAILNLRWTPVVVGRKVSLAEIYAIADDELRATMIKNDTRQCVYGKCHYCRPSETVCDDSEGGTLEGALLLIIPGKFAKYRSPWQRTYQNGVSAEWERNDGYCAKVKEQLPLERLLDLIDAAVFDFLIQNGDRHHYETREDRVLLMDNGKGFGNAFKDHFDILAPLYQCCMIRRTTWERLLMFSGGALTKTLRELNQIDLLNPLLTKEHYIGLERRLLLIYATVELCRDKYGSKILK
;
A
#
# COMPACT_ATOMS: atom_id res chain seq x y z
N SER A 1 -1.96 5.13 -6.49
CA SER A 1 -1.78 4.45 -5.18
C SER A 1 -0.54 4.92 -4.44
N GLU A 2 0.67 4.78 -5.02
CA GLU A 2 1.94 5.07 -4.33
C GLU A 2 2.02 6.47 -3.69
N VAL A 3 1.69 7.53 -4.44
CA VAL A 3 1.67 8.92 -3.93
C VAL A 3 0.74 9.06 -2.71
N VAL A 4 -0.47 8.50 -2.82
CA VAL A 4 -1.48 8.55 -1.76
C VAL A 4 -1.05 7.72 -0.55
N ALA A 5 -0.39 6.59 -0.76
CA ALA A 5 0.16 5.75 0.29
C ALA A 5 1.23 6.50 1.09
N PHE A 6 2.11 7.26 0.42
CA PHE A 6 3.07 8.15 1.08
C PHE A 6 2.37 9.23 1.93
N HIS A 7 1.40 9.96 1.36
CA HIS A 7 0.62 10.96 2.07
C HIS A 7 -0.12 10.40 3.29
N LEU A 8 -0.79 9.26 3.12
CA LEU A 8 -1.49 8.58 4.20
C LEU A 8 -0.53 8.10 5.29
N GLY A 9 0.63 7.57 4.91
CA GLY A 9 1.68 7.16 5.85
C GLY A 9 2.18 8.33 6.70
N ALA A 10 2.38 9.50 6.09
CA ALA A 10 2.74 10.72 6.81
C ALA A 10 1.64 11.15 7.79
N ILE A 11 0.37 11.14 7.35
CA ILE A 11 -0.79 11.49 8.18
C ILE A 11 -0.93 10.54 9.38
N LEU A 12 -0.75 9.24 9.18
CA LEU A 12 -0.85 8.22 10.23
C LEU A 12 0.44 8.09 11.07
N ASN A 13 1.45 8.93 10.82
CA ASN A 13 2.75 8.88 11.46
C ASN A 13 3.47 7.51 11.29
N LEU A 14 3.18 6.81 10.21
CA LEU A 14 3.85 5.58 9.77
C LEU A 14 5.02 5.96 8.86
N ARG A 15 6.07 6.54 9.44
CA ARG A 15 7.21 7.18 8.73
C ARG A 15 8.16 6.21 8.00
N TRP A 16 7.67 5.02 7.64
CA TRP A 16 8.42 3.97 6.95
C TRP A 16 7.97 3.78 5.50
N THR A 17 7.16 4.71 4.97
CA THR A 17 6.84 4.83 3.54
C THR A 17 7.93 5.64 2.83
N PRO A 18 8.36 5.25 1.60
CA PRO A 18 9.27 6.07 0.81
C PRO A 18 8.60 7.39 0.43
N VAL A 19 9.40 8.43 0.18
CA VAL A 19 8.89 9.68 -0.39
C VAL A 19 8.48 9.42 -1.82
N VAL A 20 7.25 9.79 -2.17
CA VAL A 20 6.69 9.59 -3.51
C VAL A 20 6.02 10.87 -3.99
N VAL A 21 6.27 11.25 -5.24
CA VAL A 21 5.61 12.39 -5.90
C VAL A 21 5.08 11.99 -7.27
N GLY A 22 3.97 12.59 -7.68
CA GLY A 22 3.49 12.52 -9.04
C GLY A 22 4.29 13.43 -9.98
N ARG A 23 4.54 12.96 -11.21
CA ARG A 23 5.23 13.74 -12.24
C ARG A 23 4.73 13.40 -13.64
N LYS A 24 4.78 14.40 -14.52
CA LYS A 24 4.67 14.24 -15.98
C LYS A 24 6.06 14.14 -16.60
N VAL A 25 6.30 13.11 -17.39
CA VAL A 25 7.59 12.85 -18.06
C VAL A 25 7.39 12.69 -19.56
N SER A 26 8.30 13.23 -20.37
CA SER A 26 8.27 13.03 -21.82
C SER A 26 8.98 11.72 -22.18
N LEU A 27 8.30 10.84 -22.92
CA LEU A 27 8.94 9.64 -23.47
C LEU A 27 10.06 9.98 -24.46
N ALA A 28 9.97 11.11 -25.15
CA ALA A 28 11.00 11.55 -26.09
C ALA A 28 12.29 11.93 -25.37
N GLU A 29 12.17 12.64 -24.23
CA GLU A 29 13.31 12.95 -23.36
C GLU A 29 13.90 11.67 -22.75
N ILE A 30 13.06 10.73 -22.32
CA ILE A 30 13.50 9.43 -21.79
C ILE A 30 14.24 8.66 -22.88
N TYR A 31 13.74 8.61 -24.11
CA TYR A 31 14.39 7.90 -25.22
C TYR A 31 15.84 8.38 -25.45
N ALA A 32 16.08 9.70 -25.32
CA ALA A 32 17.40 10.28 -25.52
C ALA A 32 18.45 9.84 -24.48
N ILE A 33 18.01 9.47 -23.27
CA ILE A 33 18.89 9.08 -22.15
C ILE A 33 18.80 7.61 -21.76
N ALA A 34 17.80 6.89 -22.27
CA ALA A 34 17.56 5.48 -21.98
C ALA A 34 18.75 4.60 -22.40
N ASP A 35 18.91 3.44 -21.76
CA ASP A 35 19.84 2.41 -22.24
C ASP A 35 19.27 1.67 -23.48
N ASP A 36 20.10 0.85 -24.12
CA ASP A 36 19.72 0.12 -25.32
C ASP A 36 18.55 -0.86 -25.07
N GLU A 37 18.46 -1.41 -23.84
CA GLU A 37 17.41 -2.36 -23.47
C GLU A 37 16.05 -1.68 -23.38
N LEU A 38 15.96 -0.53 -22.71
CA LEU A 38 14.73 0.25 -22.64
C LEU A 38 14.36 0.82 -24.01
N ARG A 39 15.31 1.39 -24.76
CA ARG A 39 15.06 1.96 -26.10
C ARG A 39 14.49 0.92 -27.07
N ALA A 40 14.97 -0.32 -27.03
CA ALA A 40 14.46 -1.40 -27.88
C ALA A 40 12.97 -1.73 -27.65
N THR A 41 12.41 -1.31 -26.51
CA THR A 41 10.99 -1.51 -26.16
C THR A 41 10.13 -0.26 -26.37
N MET A 42 10.71 0.85 -26.83
CA MET A 42 10.00 2.08 -27.13
C MET A 42 9.54 2.06 -28.59
N ILE A 43 8.24 2.18 -28.81
CA ILE A 43 7.62 2.14 -30.13
C ILE A 43 6.81 3.40 -30.38
N LYS A 44 6.66 3.78 -31.64
CA LYS A 44 5.75 4.84 -32.06
C LYS A 44 4.47 4.22 -32.58
N ASN A 45 3.34 4.55 -31.98
CA ASN A 45 2.02 4.09 -32.41
C ASN A 45 1.22 5.32 -32.89
N ASP A 46 1.02 5.42 -34.21
CA ASP A 46 0.49 6.62 -34.87
C ASP A 46 1.26 7.91 -34.48
N THR A 47 0.61 8.77 -33.70
CA THR A 47 1.17 10.04 -33.19
C THR A 47 1.78 9.91 -31.80
N ARG A 48 1.55 8.81 -31.09
CA ARG A 48 1.96 8.59 -29.70
C ARG A 48 3.29 7.86 -29.60
N GLN A 49 4.05 8.19 -28.56
CA GLN A 49 5.17 7.36 -28.13
C GLN A 49 4.69 6.40 -27.06
N CYS A 50 5.17 5.16 -27.14
CA CYS A 50 4.77 4.09 -26.25
C CYS A 50 5.98 3.31 -25.78
N VAL A 51 5.87 2.68 -24.61
CA VAL A 51 6.90 1.80 -24.06
C VAL A 51 6.23 0.61 -23.37
N TYR A 52 6.79 -0.58 -23.52
CA TYR A 52 6.34 -1.77 -22.76
C TYR A 52 7.40 -2.31 -21.80
N GLY A 53 8.69 -2.00 -21.98
CA GLY A 53 9.75 -2.42 -21.07
C GLY A 53 9.99 -3.94 -21.03
N LYS A 54 10.76 -4.39 -20.04
CA LYS A 54 11.07 -5.82 -19.82
C LYS A 54 10.82 -6.20 -18.37
N CYS A 55 9.75 -6.92 -18.14
CA CYS A 55 9.27 -7.35 -16.83
C CYS A 55 8.35 -8.57 -16.97
N HIS A 56 7.86 -9.11 -15.85
CA HIS A 56 7.01 -10.31 -15.86
C HIS A 56 5.75 -10.19 -16.74
N TYR A 57 5.11 -9.02 -16.76
CA TYR A 57 3.89 -8.76 -17.53
C TYR A 57 4.11 -7.94 -18.81
N CYS A 58 5.33 -7.47 -19.04
CA CYS A 58 5.64 -6.57 -20.15
C CYS A 58 5.56 -7.29 -21.49
N ARG A 59 4.70 -6.81 -22.39
CA ARG A 59 4.50 -7.37 -23.74
C ARG A 59 4.28 -6.24 -24.76
N PRO A 60 4.63 -6.44 -26.04
CA PRO A 60 4.32 -5.45 -27.08
C PRO A 60 2.81 -5.12 -27.23
N SER A 61 1.93 -6.02 -26.78
CA SER A 61 0.48 -5.81 -26.74
C SER A 61 -0.02 -5.00 -25.53
N GLU A 62 0.84 -4.76 -24.53
CA GLU A 62 0.52 -4.10 -23.26
C GLU A 62 1.46 -2.90 -23.06
N THR A 63 1.32 -1.90 -23.91
CA THR A 63 2.15 -0.68 -23.88
C THR A 63 1.53 0.43 -23.04
N VAL A 64 2.37 1.24 -22.42
CA VAL A 64 2.01 2.53 -21.83
C VAL A 64 2.40 3.63 -22.82
N CYS A 65 1.43 4.45 -23.24
CA CYS A 65 1.61 5.48 -24.26
C CYS A 65 1.38 6.87 -23.71
N ASP A 66 2.15 7.84 -24.17
CA ASP A 66 1.98 9.24 -23.81
C ASP A 66 0.62 9.80 -24.22
N ASP A 67 0.24 10.90 -23.58
CA ASP A 67 -0.93 11.66 -23.98
C ASP A 67 -0.70 12.32 -25.34
N SER A 68 -1.69 12.20 -26.24
CA SER A 68 -1.57 12.69 -27.62
C SER A 68 -1.50 14.21 -27.76
N GLU A 69 -1.97 14.97 -26.77
CA GLU A 69 -1.93 16.43 -26.80
C GLU A 69 -0.68 16.97 -26.11
N GLY A 70 -0.31 16.39 -24.96
CA GLY A 70 0.79 16.83 -24.12
C GLY A 70 2.14 16.14 -24.37
N GLY A 71 2.19 15.01 -25.08
CA GLY A 71 3.42 14.24 -25.32
C GLY A 71 4.10 13.78 -24.02
N THR A 72 3.32 13.60 -22.94
CA THR A 72 3.83 13.23 -21.62
C THR A 72 3.07 12.07 -21.02
N LEU A 73 3.75 11.32 -20.15
CA LEU A 73 3.21 10.27 -19.31
C LEU A 73 3.16 10.73 -17.85
N GLU A 74 2.05 10.45 -17.21
CA GLU A 74 1.91 10.61 -15.76
C GLU A 74 2.45 9.37 -15.04
N GLY A 75 3.23 9.57 -13.99
CA GLY A 75 3.80 8.50 -13.19
C GLY A 75 4.15 8.94 -11.78
N ALA A 76 4.35 7.95 -10.90
CA ALA A 76 4.86 8.17 -9.56
C ALA A 76 6.39 8.01 -9.55
N LEU A 77 7.11 9.00 -9.02
CA LEU A 77 8.54 8.93 -8.77
C LEU A 77 8.75 8.61 -7.29
N LEU A 78 9.41 7.49 -7.03
CA LEU A 78 9.75 7.03 -5.69
C LEU A 78 11.21 7.37 -5.41
N LEU A 79 11.48 7.99 -4.26
CA LEU A 79 12.85 8.21 -3.81
C LEU A 79 13.49 6.86 -3.47
N ILE A 80 14.59 6.55 -4.16
CA ILE A 80 15.36 5.33 -3.89
C ILE A 80 15.92 5.41 -2.49
N ILE A 81 15.59 4.40 -1.67
CA ILE A 81 16.15 4.25 -0.35
C ILE A 81 17.49 3.50 -0.48
N PRO A 82 18.64 4.11 -0.13
CA PRO A 82 19.93 3.45 -0.28
C PRO A 82 20.13 2.37 0.79
N GLY A 83 20.99 1.41 0.46
CA GLY A 83 21.39 0.33 1.36
C GLY A 83 20.70 -1.00 1.07
N LYS A 84 20.95 -1.99 1.92
CA LYS A 84 20.36 -3.32 1.82
C LYS A 84 19.15 -3.41 2.74
N PHE A 85 18.12 -4.13 2.29
CA PHE A 85 16.97 -4.49 3.12
C PHE A 85 16.99 -5.99 3.40
N ALA A 86 16.57 -6.37 4.60
CA ALA A 86 16.26 -7.76 4.88
C ALA A 86 14.80 -8.02 4.45
N LYS A 87 14.62 -9.01 3.58
CA LYS A 87 13.32 -9.39 3.02
C LYS A 87 12.80 -10.66 3.65
N TYR A 88 11.54 -10.63 4.07
CA TYR A 88 10.87 -11.75 4.72
C TYR A 88 9.53 -12.05 4.03
N ARG A 89 9.04 -13.29 4.17
CA ARG A 89 7.67 -13.64 3.80
C ARG A 89 6.71 -13.15 4.86
N SER A 90 5.58 -12.60 4.43
CA SER A 90 4.48 -12.26 5.35
C SER A 90 3.85 -13.55 5.89
N PRO A 91 3.61 -13.69 7.21
CA PRO A 91 2.87 -14.83 7.75
C PRO A 91 1.44 -14.91 7.18
N TRP A 92 0.85 -13.77 6.85
CA TRP A 92 -0.48 -13.67 6.24
C TRP A 92 -0.43 -13.58 4.70
N GLN A 93 0.64 -14.07 4.08
CA GLN A 93 0.70 -14.19 2.62
C GLN A 93 -0.43 -15.10 2.10
N ARG A 94 -1.08 -14.67 1.01
CA ARG A 94 -2.03 -15.51 0.24
C ARG A 94 -1.28 -16.57 -0.57
N THR A 95 -1.96 -17.64 -0.96
CA THR A 95 -1.37 -18.75 -1.73
C THR A 95 -1.13 -18.42 -3.20
N TYR A 96 -1.87 -17.43 -3.75
CA TYR A 96 -1.91 -17.10 -5.18
C TYR A 96 -2.29 -18.28 -6.08
N GLN A 97 -2.96 -19.29 -5.52
CA GLN A 97 -3.43 -20.48 -6.23
C GLN A 97 -4.94 -20.59 -6.09
N ASN A 98 -5.63 -20.67 -7.22
CA ASN A 98 -7.09 -20.80 -7.25
C ASN A 98 -7.52 -22.06 -6.51
N GLY A 99 -8.48 -21.92 -5.59
CA GLY A 99 -9.04 -23.03 -4.81
C GLY A 99 -8.18 -23.49 -3.62
N VAL A 100 -7.03 -22.87 -3.38
CA VAL A 100 -6.14 -23.22 -2.26
C VAL A 100 -6.13 -22.08 -1.24
N SER A 101 -6.70 -22.31 -0.06
CA SER A 101 -6.64 -21.34 1.05
C SER A 101 -5.32 -21.46 1.81
N ALA A 102 -4.79 -20.34 2.30
CA ALA A 102 -3.66 -20.32 3.21
C ALA A 102 -4.03 -20.88 4.60
N GLU A 103 -3.03 -21.26 5.39
CA GLU A 103 -3.24 -21.77 6.76
C GLU A 103 -3.97 -20.76 7.64
N TRP A 104 -3.61 -19.48 7.54
CA TRP A 104 -4.22 -18.39 8.32
C TRP A 104 -5.69 -18.15 7.98
N GLU A 105 -6.16 -18.58 6.80
CA GLU A 105 -7.58 -18.46 6.41
C GLU A 105 -8.45 -19.53 7.08
N ARG A 106 -7.85 -20.64 7.54
CA ARG A 106 -8.58 -21.81 8.09
C ARG A 106 -8.39 -22.00 9.59
N ASN A 107 -7.36 -21.38 10.17
CA ASN A 107 -6.97 -21.59 11.56
C ASN A 107 -7.24 -20.33 12.39
N ASP A 108 -8.29 -20.35 13.20
CA ASP A 108 -8.66 -19.25 14.11
C ASP A 108 -7.57 -18.96 15.16
N GLY A 109 -6.73 -19.95 15.48
CA GLY A 109 -5.59 -19.84 16.40
C GLY A 109 -4.27 -19.46 15.73
N TYR A 110 -4.26 -19.12 14.44
CA TYR A 110 -3.04 -18.93 13.65
C TYR A 110 -2.05 -17.94 14.27
N CYS A 111 -2.54 -16.82 14.83
CA CYS A 111 -1.64 -15.82 15.41
C CYS A 111 -0.83 -16.35 16.63
N ALA A 112 -1.31 -17.36 17.37
CA ALA A 112 -0.52 -17.94 18.46
C ALA A 112 0.80 -18.54 17.94
N LYS A 113 0.74 -19.26 16.82
CA LYS A 113 1.91 -19.80 16.11
C LYS A 113 2.82 -18.68 15.59
N VAL A 114 2.26 -17.58 15.09
CA VAL A 114 3.06 -16.44 14.61
C VAL A 114 3.80 -15.75 15.77
N LYS A 115 3.17 -15.63 16.95
CA LYS A 115 3.77 -15.05 18.16
C LYS A 115 4.99 -15.85 18.66
N GLU A 116 5.05 -17.14 18.39
CA GLU A 116 6.23 -17.98 18.72
C GLU A 116 7.40 -17.76 17.74
N GLN A 117 7.12 -17.31 16.52
CA GLN A 117 8.12 -17.17 15.45
C GLN A 117 8.67 -15.76 15.29
N LEU A 118 7.92 -14.73 15.70
CA LEU A 118 8.28 -13.34 15.51
C LEU A 118 8.39 -12.59 16.84
N PRO A 119 9.41 -11.72 17.00
CA PRO A 119 9.45 -10.77 18.11
C PRO A 119 8.20 -9.88 18.14
N LEU A 120 7.80 -9.46 19.34
CA LEU A 120 6.59 -8.63 19.53
C LEU A 120 6.60 -7.36 18.67
N GLU A 121 7.72 -6.64 18.62
CA GLU A 121 7.82 -5.40 17.83
C GLU A 121 7.62 -5.63 16.34
N ARG A 122 8.15 -6.74 15.81
CA ARG A 122 7.93 -7.10 14.40
C ARG A 122 6.47 -7.42 14.14
N LEU A 123 5.81 -8.13 15.05
CA LEU A 123 4.40 -8.45 14.93
C LEU A 123 3.53 -7.18 15.00
N LEU A 124 3.85 -6.23 15.88
CA LEU A 124 3.15 -4.94 15.93
C LEU A 124 3.35 -4.12 14.65
N ASP A 125 4.54 -4.16 14.05
CA ASP A 125 4.78 -3.51 12.77
C ASP A 125 3.98 -4.14 11.62
N LEU A 126 3.80 -5.47 11.62
CA LEU A 126 2.95 -6.15 10.64
C LEU A 126 1.46 -5.84 10.85
N ILE A 127 1.02 -5.63 12.09
CA ILE A 127 -0.34 -5.19 12.39
C ILE A 127 -0.55 -3.74 11.89
N ASP A 128 0.38 -2.83 12.16
CA ASP A 128 0.34 -1.47 11.64
C ASP A 128 0.33 -1.46 10.10
N ALA A 129 1.15 -2.32 9.47
CA ALA A 129 1.15 -2.50 8.03
C ALA A 129 -0.20 -3.03 7.50
N ALA A 130 -0.85 -3.96 8.20
CA ALA A 130 -2.16 -4.49 7.81
C ALA A 130 -3.29 -3.46 7.95
N VAL A 131 -3.26 -2.64 9.00
CA VAL A 131 -4.17 -1.50 9.15
C VAL A 131 -4.00 -0.52 7.98
N PHE A 132 -2.75 -0.19 7.65
CA PHE A 132 -2.43 0.68 6.51
C PHE A 132 -2.87 0.07 5.17
N ASP A 133 -2.53 -1.18 4.93
CA ASP A 133 -2.89 -1.93 3.72
C ASP A 133 -4.39 -2.03 3.56
N PHE A 134 -5.15 -2.22 4.64
CA PHE A 134 -6.60 -2.23 4.57
C PHE A 134 -7.15 -0.86 4.15
N LEU A 135 -6.64 0.24 4.73
CA LEU A 135 -7.02 1.61 4.35
C LEU A 135 -6.71 1.97 2.90
N ILE A 136 -5.68 1.35 2.30
CA ILE A 136 -5.38 1.52 0.87
C ILE A 136 -5.89 0.36 0.00
N GLN A 137 -6.49 -0.69 0.57
CA GLN A 137 -6.95 -1.90 -0.11
C GLN A 137 -5.82 -2.70 -0.80
N ASN A 138 -4.61 -2.69 -0.24
CA ASN A 138 -3.49 -3.47 -0.75
C ASN A 138 -3.52 -4.89 -0.17
N GLY A 139 -4.12 -5.83 -0.90
CA GLY A 139 -4.17 -7.24 -0.51
C GLY A 139 -2.97 -8.07 -0.97
N ASP A 140 -1.86 -7.43 -1.37
CA ASP A 140 -0.74 -8.10 -2.03
C ASP A 140 0.59 -8.01 -1.25
N ARG A 141 0.58 -7.65 0.04
CA ARG A 141 1.81 -7.63 0.87
C ARG A 141 2.24 -9.04 1.28
N HIS A 142 2.72 -9.81 0.31
CA HIS A 142 3.18 -11.18 0.48
C HIS A 142 4.64 -11.28 0.96
N HIS A 143 5.43 -10.24 0.74
CA HIS A 143 6.72 -10.03 1.38
C HIS A 143 6.72 -8.69 2.11
N TYR A 144 7.67 -8.54 3.02
CA TYR A 144 7.97 -7.26 3.64
C TYR A 144 9.48 -7.08 3.82
N GLU A 145 9.94 -5.86 3.63
CA GLU A 145 11.31 -5.44 3.82
C GLU A 145 11.49 -4.78 5.19
N THR A 146 12.70 -4.88 5.73
CA THR A 146 13.04 -4.27 7.00
C THR A 146 14.39 -3.59 6.97
N ARG A 147 14.53 -2.57 7.81
CA ARG A 147 15.78 -1.87 8.10
C ARG A 147 15.74 -1.40 9.54
N GLU A 148 16.85 -1.61 10.28
CA GLU A 148 16.94 -1.26 11.71
C GLU A 148 15.75 -1.83 12.50
N ASP A 149 15.42 -3.10 12.22
CA ASP A 149 14.31 -3.88 12.79
C ASP A 149 12.87 -3.39 12.51
N ARG A 150 12.71 -2.28 11.78
CA ARG A 150 11.41 -1.70 11.40
C ARG A 150 10.96 -2.19 10.03
N VAL A 151 9.65 -2.43 9.89
CA VAL A 151 9.04 -2.78 8.59
C VAL A 151 8.94 -1.53 7.71
N LEU A 152 9.38 -1.66 6.45
CA LEU A 152 9.23 -0.64 5.43
C LEU A 152 7.91 -0.84 4.67
N LEU A 153 7.15 0.24 4.50
CA LEU A 153 5.88 0.27 3.77
C LEU A 153 6.12 0.67 2.31
N MET A 154 6.85 -0.16 1.59
CA MET A 154 7.16 0.02 0.16
C MET A 154 6.20 -0.79 -0.72
N ASP A 155 6.27 -0.54 -2.04
CA ASP A 155 5.54 -1.23 -3.10
C ASP A 155 4.01 -1.26 -2.89
N ASN A 156 3.42 -0.06 -2.74
CA ASN A 156 1.99 0.11 -2.47
C ASN A 156 1.16 0.29 -3.75
N GLY A 157 1.73 0.04 -4.93
CA GLY A 157 1.11 0.23 -6.24
C GLY A 157 -0.19 -0.53 -6.46
N LYS A 158 -0.43 -1.61 -5.71
CA LYS A 158 -1.63 -2.47 -5.80
C LYS A 158 -2.78 -2.06 -4.86
N GLY A 159 -2.71 -0.88 -4.25
CA GLY A 159 -3.82 -0.25 -3.53
C GLY A 159 -4.78 0.51 -4.45
N PHE A 160 -5.94 0.88 -3.89
CA PHE A 160 -7.00 1.69 -4.50
C PHE A 160 -7.54 1.11 -5.82
N GLY A 161 -7.66 -0.22 -5.92
CA GLY A 161 -8.21 -0.87 -7.12
C GLY A 161 -9.74 -0.84 -7.21
N ASN A 162 -10.46 -0.82 -6.08
CA ASN A 162 -11.93 -0.82 -6.06
C ASN A 162 -12.50 -0.09 -4.83
N ALA A 163 -13.10 1.09 -5.04
CA ALA A 163 -13.68 1.90 -3.96
C ALA A 163 -14.89 1.28 -3.25
N PHE A 164 -15.56 0.31 -3.86
CA PHE A 164 -16.84 -0.24 -3.42
C PHE A 164 -16.72 -1.59 -2.71
N LYS A 165 -15.52 -2.13 -2.57
CA LYS A 165 -15.27 -3.42 -1.93
C LYS A 165 -14.28 -3.28 -0.79
N ASP A 166 -14.57 -3.91 0.35
CA ASP A 166 -13.63 -3.95 1.47
C ASP A 166 -13.16 -5.40 1.64
N HIS A 167 -11.86 -5.63 1.42
CA HIS A 167 -11.24 -6.93 1.57
C HIS A 167 -10.84 -7.12 3.04
N PHE A 168 -11.80 -7.56 3.86
CA PHE A 168 -11.63 -7.66 5.31
C PHE A 168 -10.51 -8.61 5.74
N ASP A 169 -10.18 -9.60 4.90
CA ASP A 169 -9.08 -10.53 5.12
C ASP A 169 -7.71 -9.85 5.21
N ILE A 170 -7.55 -8.64 4.67
CA ILE A 170 -6.32 -7.84 4.85
C ILE A 170 -6.10 -7.50 6.33
N LEU A 171 -7.16 -7.35 7.14
CA LEU A 171 -7.08 -7.11 8.58
C LEU A 171 -6.81 -8.36 9.42
N ALA A 172 -6.54 -9.53 8.82
CA ALA A 172 -6.25 -10.77 9.54
C ALA A 172 -5.23 -10.63 10.66
N PRO A 173 -4.09 -9.93 10.49
CA PRO A 173 -3.15 -9.72 11.58
C PRO A 173 -3.80 -9.03 12.79
N LEU A 174 -4.66 -8.03 12.58
CA LEU A 174 -5.33 -7.31 13.66
C LEU A 174 -6.38 -8.19 14.37
N TYR A 175 -7.32 -8.78 13.61
CA TYR A 175 -8.45 -9.50 14.22
C TYR A 175 -8.05 -10.87 14.79
N GLN A 176 -7.00 -11.52 14.27
CA GLN A 176 -6.52 -12.80 14.83
C GLN A 176 -5.61 -12.58 16.05
N CYS A 177 -4.76 -11.55 16.02
CA CYS A 177 -3.84 -11.32 17.13
C CYS A 177 -4.48 -10.56 18.28
N CYS A 178 -5.52 -9.76 18.00
CA CYS A 178 -6.15 -8.80 18.90
C CYS A 178 -5.10 -7.98 19.68
N MET A 179 -4.21 -7.33 18.94
CA MET A 179 -3.21 -6.41 19.48
C MET A 179 -3.10 -5.22 18.54
N ILE A 180 -2.79 -4.04 19.06
CA ILE A 180 -2.46 -2.86 18.28
C ILE A 180 -1.56 -1.95 19.13
N ARG A 181 -0.61 -1.27 18.51
CA ARG A 181 0.25 -0.32 19.20
C ARG A 181 -0.59 0.86 19.71
N ARG A 182 -0.40 1.25 20.96
CA ARG A 182 -1.17 2.34 21.58
C ARG A 182 -1.07 3.64 20.78
N THR A 183 0.12 3.98 20.31
CA THR A 183 0.34 5.17 19.48
C THR A 183 -0.41 5.11 18.16
N THR A 184 -0.52 3.93 17.53
CA THR A 184 -1.30 3.73 16.30
C THR A 184 -2.78 3.93 16.59
N TRP A 185 -3.29 3.33 17.66
CA TRP A 185 -4.69 3.46 18.06
C TRP A 185 -5.08 4.90 18.36
N GLU A 186 -4.30 5.59 19.20
CA GLU A 186 -4.52 7.00 19.53
C GLU A 186 -4.46 7.89 18.29
N ARG A 187 -3.51 7.62 17.37
CA ARG A 187 -3.40 8.36 16.12
C ARG A 187 -4.61 8.15 15.22
N LEU A 188 -5.13 6.92 15.11
CA LEU A 188 -6.35 6.65 14.34
C LEU A 188 -7.54 7.42 14.92
N LEU A 189 -7.74 7.38 16.24
CA LEU A 189 -8.86 8.07 16.91
C LEU A 189 -8.90 9.59 16.65
N MET A 190 -7.74 10.23 16.48
CA MET A 190 -7.65 11.65 16.09
C MET A 190 -8.33 11.95 14.75
N PHE A 191 -8.47 10.94 13.89
CA PHE A 191 -9.07 11.08 12.56
C PHE A 191 -10.52 10.61 12.47
N SER A 192 -11.18 10.37 13.61
CA SER A 192 -12.63 10.13 13.67
C SER A 192 -13.44 11.29 13.07
N GLY A 193 -14.65 10.99 12.59
CA GLY A 193 -15.57 12.02 12.09
C GLY A 193 -15.21 12.64 10.74
N GLY A 194 -14.46 11.94 9.87
CA GLY A 194 -14.12 12.42 8.53
C GLY A 194 -12.84 13.25 8.44
N ALA A 195 -12.12 13.43 9.55
CA ALA A 195 -10.88 14.18 9.56
C ALA A 195 -9.78 13.52 8.71
N LEU A 196 -9.76 12.18 8.60
CA LEU A 196 -8.76 11.47 7.78
C LEU A 196 -8.82 11.91 6.32
N THR A 197 -10.00 11.82 5.70
CA THR A 197 -10.15 12.18 4.28
C THR A 197 -10.04 13.67 4.04
N LYS A 198 -10.47 14.52 4.98
CA LYS A 198 -10.27 15.97 4.88
C LYS A 198 -8.78 16.30 4.81
N THR A 199 -7.98 15.83 5.76
CA THR A 199 -6.53 16.06 5.80
C THR A 199 -5.84 15.45 4.58
N LEU A 200 -6.22 14.23 4.17
CA LEU A 200 -5.64 13.58 2.99
C LEU A 200 -5.94 14.36 1.71
N ARG A 201 -7.15 14.93 1.56
CA ARG A 201 -7.49 15.79 0.42
C ARG A 201 -6.64 17.05 0.36
N GLU A 202 -6.48 17.73 1.50
CA GLU A 202 -5.64 18.93 1.59
C GLU A 202 -4.18 18.62 1.24
N LEU A 203 -3.63 17.50 1.73
CA LEU A 203 -2.27 17.08 1.41
C LEU A 203 -2.11 16.68 -0.06
N ASN A 204 -3.11 15.98 -0.63
CA ASN A 204 -3.10 15.57 -2.03
C ASN A 204 -3.10 16.75 -3.02
N GLN A 205 -3.59 17.94 -2.62
CA GLN A 205 -3.59 19.13 -3.49
C GLN A 205 -2.19 19.66 -3.80
N ILE A 206 -1.19 19.28 -3.02
CA ILE A 206 0.20 19.70 -3.21
C ILE A 206 0.86 18.93 -4.36
N ASP A 207 0.33 17.76 -4.73
CA ASP A 207 0.90 16.93 -5.79
C ASP A 207 0.51 17.42 -7.19
N LEU A 208 1.47 17.38 -8.11
CA LEU A 208 1.30 17.85 -9.49
C LEU A 208 0.30 17.02 -10.31
N LEU A 209 0.01 15.78 -9.89
CA LEU A 209 -0.98 14.90 -10.52
C LEU A 209 -2.35 14.96 -9.83
N ASN A 210 -2.61 15.96 -9.00
CA ASN A 210 -3.95 16.15 -8.43
C ASN A 210 -5.00 16.35 -9.55
N PRO A 211 -6.17 15.67 -9.50
CA PRO A 211 -6.67 14.80 -8.42
C PRO A 211 -6.08 13.37 -8.42
N LEU A 212 -5.58 12.94 -7.25
CA LEU A 212 -4.96 11.61 -7.06
C LEU A 212 -5.94 10.46 -6.79
N LEU A 213 -7.15 10.77 -6.29
CA LEU A 213 -8.20 9.79 -5.96
C LEU A 213 -9.56 10.32 -6.38
N THR A 214 -10.46 9.41 -6.76
CA THR A 214 -11.87 9.73 -6.98
C THR A 214 -12.61 9.94 -5.65
N LYS A 215 -13.80 10.55 -5.73
CA LYS A 215 -14.68 10.76 -4.56
C LYS A 215 -15.01 9.44 -3.85
N GLU A 216 -15.24 8.39 -4.61
CA GLU A 216 -15.63 7.06 -4.15
C GLU A 216 -14.51 6.44 -3.31
N HIS A 217 -13.25 6.61 -3.71
CA HIS A 217 -12.11 6.12 -2.94
C HIS A 217 -11.97 6.81 -1.57
N TYR A 218 -12.28 8.11 -1.47
CA TYR A 218 -12.35 8.79 -0.17
C TYR A 218 -13.48 8.22 0.69
N ILE A 219 -14.68 8.00 0.14
CA ILE A 219 -15.79 7.38 0.88
C ILE A 219 -15.40 5.97 1.37
N GLY A 220 -14.77 5.18 0.50
CA GLY A 220 -14.28 3.85 0.87
C GLY A 220 -13.22 3.90 1.97
N LEU A 221 -12.37 4.92 2.01
CA LEU A 221 -11.35 5.08 3.05
C LEU A 221 -11.98 5.32 4.44
N GLU A 222 -12.98 6.21 4.54
CA GLU A 222 -13.72 6.43 5.79
C GLU A 222 -14.46 5.17 6.26
N ARG A 223 -15.11 4.46 5.33
CA ARG A 223 -15.79 3.19 5.64
C ARG A 223 -14.81 2.16 6.21
N ARG A 224 -13.61 2.05 5.64
CA ARG A 224 -12.56 1.13 6.11
C ARG A 224 -11.98 1.56 7.45
N LEU A 225 -11.86 2.85 7.72
CA LEU A 225 -11.48 3.35 9.05
C LEU A 225 -12.49 2.91 10.13
N LEU A 226 -13.80 2.99 9.84
CA LEU A 226 -14.84 2.52 10.75
C LEU A 226 -14.76 1.00 11.01
N LEU A 227 -14.43 0.21 9.99
CA LEU A 227 -14.23 -1.24 10.14
C LEU A 227 -13.02 -1.57 11.01
N ILE A 228 -11.95 -0.76 10.95
CA ILE A 228 -10.81 -0.89 11.87
C ILE A 228 -11.26 -0.61 13.30
N TYR A 229 -12.02 0.46 13.55
CA TYR A 229 -12.55 0.77 14.88
C TYR A 229 -13.42 -0.38 15.42
N ALA A 230 -14.36 -0.88 14.61
CA ALA A 230 -15.20 -2.01 14.99
C ALA A 230 -14.36 -3.25 15.35
N THR A 231 -13.31 -3.53 14.58
CA THR A 231 -12.41 -4.66 14.84
C THR A 231 -11.68 -4.51 16.17
N VAL A 232 -11.17 -3.30 16.47
CA VAL A 232 -10.48 -3.02 17.73
C VAL A 232 -11.45 -3.16 18.91
N GLU A 233 -12.66 -2.59 18.82
CA GLU A 233 -13.66 -2.71 19.89
C GLU A 233 -14.08 -4.17 20.15
N LEU A 234 -14.28 -4.97 19.10
CA LEU A 234 -14.52 -6.42 19.25
C LEU A 234 -13.38 -7.13 19.99
N CYS A 235 -12.14 -6.77 19.70
CA CYS A 235 -10.98 -7.29 20.44
C CYS A 235 -10.95 -6.80 21.90
N ARG A 236 -11.35 -5.54 22.16
CA ARG A 236 -11.42 -4.98 23.53
C ARG A 236 -12.49 -5.66 24.37
N ASP A 237 -13.65 -5.96 23.81
CA ASP A 237 -14.72 -6.66 24.52
C ASP A 237 -14.26 -8.04 24.99
N LYS A 238 -13.43 -8.72 24.18
CA LYS A 238 -12.92 -10.06 24.48
C LYS A 238 -11.72 -10.08 25.43
N TYR A 239 -10.79 -9.12 25.30
CA TYR A 239 -9.48 -9.17 25.98
C TYR A 239 -9.19 -7.96 26.88
N GLY A 240 -10.08 -6.98 26.94
CA GLY A 240 -9.93 -5.73 27.68
C GLY A 240 -8.84 -4.81 27.13
N SER A 241 -8.30 -3.94 27.98
CA SER A 241 -7.24 -2.98 27.62
C SER A 241 -5.90 -3.64 27.26
N LYS A 242 -5.73 -4.94 27.51
CA LYS A 242 -4.50 -5.70 27.23
C LYS A 242 -4.17 -5.79 25.74
N ILE A 243 -5.10 -5.43 24.86
CA ILE A 243 -4.85 -5.39 23.40
C ILE A 243 -3.96 -4.21 23.00
N LEU A 244 -3.94 -3.14 23.79
CA LEU A 244 -3.12 -1.95 23.52
C LEU A 244 -1.70 -2.23 24.01
N LYS A 245 -0.77 -2.35 23.07
CA LYS A 245 0.65 -2.61 23.33
C LYS A 245 1.46 -1.34 23.29
#